data_AF-A0A2E3ZIR8-F1
#
_entry.id   AF-A0A2E3ZIR8-F1
#
_cell.length_a   1.000
_cell.length_b   1.000
_cell.length_c   1.000
_cell.angle_alpha   90.00
_cell.angle_beta   90.00
_cell.angle_gamma   90.00
#
_symmetry.space_group_name_H-M   'P 1'
#
loop_
_entity.id
_entity.type
_entity.pdbx_description
1 polymer ?
#
loop_
_entity_poly.entity_id
_entity_poly.type
_entity_poly.pdbx_seq_one_letter_code
_entity_poly.pdbx_strand_id
1 'polypeptide(L)'
;MTSDEENPPLPPGAMPPPPPPGGMMPPPPPAGVPPPPSEMPPPPSVAAPAPPAEMPPPTPAAAPAPPAEMPPPPPAAAPAPPAEMPPPPSAAPVPPAEMPPPPSAASPPELPPSDGRIDLRGLREESDSSVQNHDQMYGHIDRIASGQVGTLLDRFSNRFGSDLDREIIVLRKKEQQAMREVNPTVELISGGRSEDIDVEGDLEDVEDLKAAIEDAIRPLKKRFDRAKKERDTSLIRKIQPRLKALVEERKMVIEVIEGERDIEDIKELMDEYLGDLPPEDEEDADDVMDDTPEDVSSEDDDDSDEDFRAFTDLANELLGLMPEEFQKEFISGPDIEFFSAVFNDPAGADDSDRRAFVDMINRELGSAPDAVTQRLVQDIELAKRIKIRYG
;
A
#
# COMPACT_ATOMS: atom_id res chain seq x y z
N MET A 1 39.14 20.46 68.11
CA MET A 1 40.31 20.00 68.88
C MET A 1 40.92 18.88 68.05
N THR A 2 41.91 19.25 67.22
CA THR A 2 43.34 18.82 67.33
C THR A 2 43.51 17.37 66.87
N SER A 3 43.97 17.16 65.63
CA SER A 3 45.38 16.99 65.23
C SER A 3 45.62 15.49 64.98
N ASP A 4 45.97 15.11 63.75
CA ASP A 4 47.37 14.90 63.31
C ASP A 4 47.89 13.54 63.80
N GLU A 5 47.93 12.53 62.91
CA GLU A 5 48.68 11.27 63.10
C GLU A 5 48.69 10.56 61.71
N GLU A 6 49.62 10.91 60.84
CA GLU A 6 50.93 10.29 60.65
C GLU A 6 50.89 9.06 59.71
N ASN A 7 51.50 9.25 58.55
CA ASN A 7 51.67 8.30 57.44
C ASN A 7 53.04 7.61 57.56
N PRO A 8 53.14 6.27 57.54
CA PRO A 8 54.41 5.58 57.42
C PRO A 8 54.80 5.29 55.94
N PRO A 9 56.10 5.09 55.64
CA PRO A 9 56.72 5.53 54.39
C PRO A 9 56.65 4.55 53.22
N LEU A 10 56.61 5.10 52.01
CA LEU A 10 56.82 4.37 50.75
C LEU A 10 58.30 4.00 50.56
N PRO A 11 58.62 2.78 50.06
CA PRO A 11 59.99 2.40 49.74
C PRO A 11 60.51 3.15 48.49
N PRO A 12 61.81 3.49 48.43
CA PRO A 12 62.35 4.33 47.38
C PRO A 12 62.70 3.52 46.12
N GLY A 13 62.42 4.10 44.96
CA GLY A 13 63.22 3.85 43.77
C GLY A 13 62.65 2.83 42.78
N ALA A 14 61.81 3.32 41.87
CA ALA A 14 61.84 2.91 40.48
C ALA A 14 61.28 4.06 39.63
N MET A 15 62.18 4.92 39.15
CA MET A 15 61.82 6.00 38.22
C MET A 15 61.33 5.41 36.89
N PRO A 16 60.32 6.02 36.24
CA PRO A 16 59.97 5.67 34.87
C PRO A 16 61.10 6.07 33.91
N PRO A 17 61.32 5.31 32.82
CA PRO A 17 62.41 5.57 31.87
C PRO A 17 62.21 6.91 31.13
N PRO A 18 63.30 7.61 30.76
CA PRO A 18 63.23 8.90 30.09
C PRO A 18 62.76 8.78 28.62
N PRO A 19 62.12 9.83 28.08
CA PRO A 19 61.71 9.88 26.68
C PRO A 19 62.94 9.98 25.74
N PRO A 20 62.85 9.43 24.52
CA PRO A 20 63.92 9.56 23.52
C PRO A 20 64.10 11.03 23.09
N PRO A 21 65.35 11.46 22.82
CA PRO A 21 65.66 12.85 22.51
C PRO A 21 65.43 13.19 21.03
N GLY A 22 64.93 14.39 20.77
CA GLY A 22 65.30 15.17 19.58
C GLY A 22 64.50 14.93 18.30
N GLY A 23 63.45 15.72 18.11
CA GLY A 23 62.86 16.03 16.81
C GLY A 23 62.31 17.45 16.85
N MET A 24 62.99 18.37 16.19
CA MET A 24 62.74 19.80 16.21
C MET A 24 61.35 20.14 15.67
N MET A 25 60.61 21.00 16.39
CA MET A 25 59.43 21.68 15.84
C MET A 25 59.85 22.61 14.70
N PRO A 26 59.24 22.52 13.50
CA PRO A 26 59.39 23.56 12.49
C PRO A 26 58.59 24.83 12.90
N PRO A 27 59.09 26.04 12.59
CA PRO A 27 58.44 27.30 12.93
C PRO A 27 57.16 27.55 12.10
N PRO A 28 56.26 28.44 12.56
CA PRO A 28 55.04 28.76 11.81
C PRO A 28 55.37 29.55 10.54
N PRO A 29 54.76 29.22 9.39
CA PRO A 29 54.91 30.03 8.18
C PRO A 29 54.06 31.32 8.27
N PRO A 30 54.53 32.43 7.69
CA PRO A 30 53.83 33.70 7.70
C PRO A 30 52.58 33.69 6.82
N ALA A 31 51.63 34.54 7.20
CA ALA A 31 50.46 34.86 6.40
C ALA A 31 50.84 35.46 5.04
N GLY A 32 50.08 35.08 4.01
CA GLY A 32 49.83 35.92 2.84
C GLY A 32 50.43 35.45 1.52
N VAL A 33 49.76 34.51 0.85
CA VAL A 33 49.54 34.52 -0.62
C VAL A 33 48.24 33.73 -0.89
N PRO A 34 47.28 34.22 -1.70
CA PRO A 34 46.05 33.50 -2.00
C PRO A 34 46.32 32.19 -2.76
N PRO A 35 45.50 31.14 -2.57
CA PRO A 35 45.63 29.91 -3.33
C PRO A 35 45.28 30.15 -4.82
N PRO A 36 45.94 29.44 -5.76
CA PRO A 36 45.45 29.36 -7.13
C PRO A 36 44.08 28.66 -7.16
N PRO A 37 43.21 28.97 -8.14
CA PRO A 37 41.91 28.31 -8.24
C PRO A 37 42.12 26.80 -8.42
N SER A 38 41.44 26.01 -7.59
CA SER A 38 41.33 24.57 -7.78
C SER A 38 40.73 24.29 -9.15
N GLU A 39 41.46 23.55 -9.99
CA GLU A 39 40.90 22.95 -11.19
C GLU A 39 39.79 21.97 -10.79
N MET A 40 38.59 22.24 -11.28
CA MET A 40 37.45 21.32 -11.24
C MET A 40 37.78 20.01 -11.97
N PRO A 41 37.18 18.87 -11.56
CA PRO A 41 37.13 17.71 -12.43
C PRO A 41 36.42 18.06 -13.75
N PRO A 42 36.85 17.49 -14.90
CA PRO A 42 36.26 17.81 -16.18
C PRO A 42 34.77 17.39 -16.22
N PRO A 43 33.89 18.15 -16.88
CA PRO A 43 32.52 17.73 -17.14
C PRO A 43 32.51 16.52 -18.11
N PRO A 44 31.43 15.71 -18.14
CA PRO A 44 31.26 14.70 -19.18
C PRO A 44 31.28 15.39 -20.55
N SER A 45 32.11 14.85 -21.45
CA SER A 45 32.27 15.35 -22.81
C SER A 45 30.93 15.30 -23.54
N VAL A 46 30.38 16.47 -23.85
CA VAL A 46 29.34 16.62 -24.87
C VAL A 46 29.98 16.35 -26.23
N ALA A 47 29.62 15.24 -26.86
CA ALA A 47 29.99 14.99 -28.24
C ALA A 47 29.29 16.00 -29.15
N ALA A 48 30.06 16.91 -29.75
CA ALA A 48 29.65 17.73 -30.89
C ALA A 48 29.57 16.84 -32.16
N PRO A 49 28.78 17.25 -33.18
CA PRO A 49 28.19 16.34 -34.15
C PRO A 49 29.19 15.82 -35.18
N ALA A 50 29.04 14.55 -35.54
CA ALA A 50 29.73 13.95 -36.67
C ALA A 50 29.30 14.60 -38.01
N PRO A 51 30.18 14.62 -39.03
CA PRO A 51 29.84 15.09 -40.38
C PRO A 51 28.74 14.21 -41.02
N PRO A 52 27.95 14.75 -41.97
CA PRO A 52 26.88 13.98 -42.60
C PRO A 52 27.47 12.82 -43.41
N ALA A 53 27.14 11.59 -43.02
CA ALA A 53 27.40 10.41 -43.83
C ALA A 53 26.44 10.42 -45.04
N GLU A 54 26.99 10.23 -46.23
CA GLU A 54 26.23 10.05 -47.47
C GLU A 54 25.26 8.87 -47.34
N MET A 55 24.01 9.12 -47.74
CA MET A 55 22.96 8.10 -47.84
C MET A 55 23.32 7.06 -48.92
N PRO A 56 23.19 5.75 -48.64
CA PRO A 56 23.06 4.77 -49.73
C PRO A 56 21.71 4.96 -50.46
N PRO A 57 21.63 4.65 -51.77
CA PRO A 57 20.42 4.88 -52.56
C PRO A 57 19.25 4.01 -52.09
N PRO A 58 17.99 4.46 -52.27
CA PRO A 58 16.82 3.66 -51.93
C PRO A 58 16.72 2.46 -52.87
N THR A 59 16.64 1.27 -52.29
CA THR A 59 16.24 0.06 -52.99
C THR A 59 14.76 0.18 -53.42
N PRO A 60 14.39 -0.20 -54.64
CA PRO A 60 13.02 -0.10 -55.12
C PRO A 60 12.09 -1.03 -54.34
N ALA A 61 10.87 -0.54 -54.09
CA ALA A 61 9.79 -1.22 -53.40
C ALA A 61 9.54 -2.63 -53.99
N ALA A 62 9.70 -3.65 -53.16
CA ALA A 62 9.15 -4.96 -53.42
C ALA A 62 7.64 -4.92 -53.11
N ALA A 63 6.85 -5.34 -54.09
CA ALA A 63 5.40 -5.48 -54.00
C ALA A 63 4.96 -6.32 -52.78
N PRO A 64 3.74 -6.11 -52.24
CA PRO A 64 3.22 -6.95 -51.17
C PRO A 64 3.08 -8.38 -51.67
N ALA A 65 3.71 -9.31 -50.96
CA ALA A 65 3.46 -10.74 -51.12
C ALA A 65 2.00 -11.05 -50.74
N PRO A 66 1.33 -11.98 -51.44
CA PRO A 66 -0.02 -12.40 -51.08
C PRO A 66 -0.02 -13.02 -49.67
N PRO A 67 -1.16 -12.94 -48.94
CA PRO A 67 -1.25 -13.53 -47.61
C PRO A 67 -0.99 -15.03 -47.70
N ALA A 68 -0.02 -15.50 -46.93
CA ALA A 68 0.16 -16.93 -46.71
C ALA A 68 -1.11 -17.46 -46.02
N GLU A 69 -1.75 -18.45 -46.65
CA GLU A 69 -2.85 -19.21 -46.06
C GLU A 69 -2.40 -19.80 -44.72
N MET A 70 -3.14 -19.49 -43.66
CA MET A 70 -3.01 -20.16 -42.38
C MET A 70 -3.25 -21.67 -42.59
N PRO A 71 -2.47 -22.56 -41.94
CA PRO A 71 -2.83 -23.97 -41.90
C PRO A 71 -4.19 -24.12 -41.20
N PRO A 72 -5.05 -25.05 -41.64
CA PRO A 72 -6.36 -25.25 -41.04
C PRO A 72 -6.23 -25.65 -39.57
N PRO A 73 -7.15 -25.20 -38.69
CA PRO A 73 -7.20 -25.66 -37.31
C PRO A 73 -7.44 -27.18 -37.26
N PRO A 74 -6.89 -27.90 -36.27
CA PRO A 74 -7.20 -29.31 -36.09
C PRO A 74 -8.71 -29.49 -35.86
N PRO A 75 -9.30 -30.62 -36.30
CA PRO A 75 -10.73 -30.85 -36.16
C PRO A 75 -11.13 -30.80 -34.69
N ALA A 76 -12.22 -30.08 -34.40
CA ALA A 76 -12.88 -30.07 -33.12
C ALA A 76 -13.10 -31.51 -32.65
N ALA A 77 -12.53 -31.85 -31.49
CA ALA A 77 -12.87 -33.07 -30.80
C ALA A 77 -14.37 -33.05 -30.51
N ALA A 78 -15.07 -34.07 -31.00
CA ALA A 78 -16.48 -34.30 -30.67
C ALA A 78 -16.68 -34.29 -29.15
N PRO A 79 -17.84 -33.83 -28.65
CA PRO A 79 -18.13 -33.86 -27.23
C PRO A 79 -18.08 -35.32 -26.76
N ALA A 80 -17.21 -35.59 -25.79
CA ALA A 80 -17.22 -36.85 -25.09
C ALA A 80 -18.61 -37.06 -24.45
N PRO A 81 -19.17 -38.29 -24.49
CA PRO A 81 -20.37 -38.58 -23.72
C PRO A 81 -20.11 -38.30 -22.23
N PRO A 82 -21.11 -37.82 -21.47
CA PRO A 82 -20.94 -37.52 -20.07
C PRO A 82 -20.45 -38.78 -19.34
N ALA A 83 -19.26 -38.70 -18.75
CA ALA A 83 -18.83 -39.68 -17.78
C ALA A 83 -19.83 -39.62 -16.62
N GLU A 84 -20.57 -40.71 -16.41
CA GLU A 84 -21.35 -40.91 -15.19
C GLU A 84 -20.41 -40.73 -13.99
N MET A 85 -20.72 -39.72 -13.18
CA MET A 85 -20.14 -39.58 -11.85
C MET A 85 -20.38 -40.88 -11.07
N PRO A 86 -19.38 -41.44 -10.36
CA PRO A 86 -19.67 -42.41 -9.33
C PRO A 86 -20.60 -41.76 -8.29
N PRO A 87 -21.60 -42.49 -7.76
CA PRO A 87 -22.52 -41.93 -6.79
C PRO A 87 -21.77 -41.50 -5.53
N PRO A 88 -22.21 -40.43 -4.84
CA PRO A 88 -21.63 -40.04 -3.56
C PRO A 88 -21.76 -41.20 -2.56
N PRO A 89 -20.79 -41.40 -1.66
CA PRO A 89 -20.95 -42.38 -0.59
C PRO A 89 -22.18 -42.00 0.23
N SER A 90 -23.12 -42.95 0.34
CA SER A 90 -24.31 -42.84 1.16
C SER A 90 -23.91 -42.43 2.59
N ALA A 91 -24.58 -41.40 3.11
CA ALA A 91 -24.42 -40.96 4.48
C ALA A 91 -24.67 -42.13 5.45
N ALA A 92 -23.59 -42.65 6.04
CA ALA A 92 -23.69 -43.48 7.22
C ALA A 92 -24.13 -42.59 8.40
N PRO A 93 -25.01 -43.07 9.30
CA PRO A 93 -25.45 -42.29 10.43
C PRO A 93 -24.25 -41.99 11.34
N VAL A 94 -24.11 -40.70 11.69
CA VAL A 94 -23.24 -40.20 12.75
C VAL A 94 -23.42 -41.04 14.02
N PRO A 95 -22.36 -41.65 14.59
CA PRO A 95 -22.41 -42.08 15.98
C PRO A 95 -22.48 -40.83 16.88
N PRO A 96 -23.29 -40.83 17.96
CA PRO A 96 -23.35 -39.70 18.86
C PRO A 96 -21.98 -39.44 19.50
N ALA A 97 -21.62 -38.16 19.59
CA ALA A 97 -20.42 -37.67 20.26
C ALA A 97 -20.31 -38.23 21.68
N GLU A 98 -19.29 -39.06 21.90
CA GLU A 98 -18.92 -39.54 23.23
C GLU A 98 -18.03 -38.47 23.88
N MET A 99 -18.51 -37.90 24.99
CA MET A 99 -17.75 -36.99 25.84
C MET A 99 -16.43 -37.63 26.28
N PRO A 100 -15.31 -36.88 26.37
CA PRO A 100 -14.11 -37.39 27.03
C PRO A 100 -14.41 -37.67 28.51
N PRO A 101 -13.95 -38.81 29.07
CA PRO A 101 -14.12 -39.09 30.49
C PRO A 101 -13.28 -38.14 31.36
N PRO A 102 -13.71 -37.84 32.60
CA PRO A 102 -12.98 -36.99 33.53
C PRO A 102 -11.61 -37.61 33.91
N PRO A 103 -10.64 -36.79 34.37
CA PRO A 103 -9.30 -37.26 34.71
C PRO A 103 -9.35 -38.29 35.83
N SER A 104 -8.78 -39.46 35.53
CA SER A 104 -8.60 -40.56 36.45
C SER A 104 -7.81 -40.11 37.69
N ALA A 105 -8.38 -40.37 38.87
CA ALA A 105 -7.80 -40.06 40.16
C ALA A 105 -6.42 -40.72 40.33
N ALA A 106 -5.48 -39.94 40.88
CA ALA A 106 -4.13 -40.37 41.20
C ALA A 106 -4.11 -41.57 42.16
N SER A 107 -3.40 -42.63 41.78
CA SER A 107 -2.94 -43.68 42.69
C SER A 107 -1.67 -43.21 43.41
N PRO A 108 -1.42 -43.62 44.68
CA PRO A 108 -0.23 -43.23 45.44
C PRO A 108 1.07 -43.82 44.85
N PRO A 109 2.23 -43.21 45.09
CA PRO A 109 3.50 -43.68 44.55
C PRO A 109 3.95 -44.98 45.24
N GLU A 110 4.22 -46.01 44.45
CA GLU A 110 4.86 -47.23 44.92
C GLU A 110 6.38 -46.98 45.07
N LEU A 111 6.89 -47.23 46.28
CA LEU A 111 8.31 -47.14 46.62
C LEU A 111 9.12 -48.16 45.78
N PRO A 112 10.32 -47.82 45.29
CA PRO A 112 11.15 -48.80 44.62
C PRO A 112 11.72 -49.79 45.66
N PRO A 113 11.83 -51.09 45.32
CA PRO A 113 12.54 -52.03 46.17
C PRO A 113 14.03 -51.67 46.18
N SER A 114 14.56 -51.48 47.38
CA SER A 114 15.98 -51.41 47.66
C SER A 114 16.60 -52.78 47.36
N ASP A 115 17.06 -52.96 46.11
CA ASP A 115 17.95 -54.05 45.73
C ASP A 115 19.36 -53.47 45.57
N GLY A 116 20.29 -54.00 46.35
CA GLY A 116 21.65 -53.49 46.53
C GLY A 116 22.57 -53.67 45.31
N ARG A 117 22.18 -53.13 44.15
CA ARG A 117 23.07 -52.90 43.02
C ARG A 117 23.28 -51.40 42.86
N ILE A 118 24.52 -50.97 43.07
CA ILE A 118 24.94 -49.61 42.69
C ILE A 118 24.84 -49.54 41.16
N ASP A 119 23.86 -48.80 40.65
CA ASP A 119 23.75 -48.52 39.22
C ASP A 119 24.89 -47.57 38.80
N LEU A 120 26.03 -48.16 38.40
CA LEU A 120 27.18 -47.42 37.85
C LEU A 120 26.82 -46.58 36.62
N ARG A 121 25.68 -46.85 35.97
CA ARG A 121 25.17 -46.08 34.83
C ARG A 121 24.48 -44.77 35.25
N GLY A 122 23.75 -44.78 36.38
CA GLY A 122 23.18 -43.56 36.96
C GLY A 122 24.26 -42.64 37.53
N LEU A 123 25.29 -43.20 38.17
CA LEU A 123 26.46 -42.43 38.61
C LEU A 123 27.26 -41.83 37.44
N ARG A 124 27.30 -42.50 36.28
CA ARG A 124 27.94 -42.00 35.06
C ARG A 124 27.19 -40.79 34.49
N GLU A 125 25.86 -40.84 34.43
CA GLU A 125 25.02 -39.74 33.93
C GLU A 125 24.97 -38.54 34.88
N GLU A 126 24.95 -38.78 36.20
CA GLU A 126 25.16 -37.72 37.21
C GLU A 126 26.59 -37.14 37.14
N SER A 127 27.59 -37.95 36.79
CA SER A 127 28.96 -37.46 36.60
C SER A 127 29.17 -36.67 35.31
N ASP A 128 28.54 -37.03 34.18
CA ASP A 128 28.67 -36.30 32.91
C ASP A 128 27.96 -34.92 32.96
N SER A 129 26.80 -34.85 33.61
CA SER A 129 26.09 -33.58 33.88
C SER A 129 26.81 -32.71 34.93
N SER A 130 27.39 -33.35 35.96
CA SER A 130 28.24 -32.66 36.93
C SER A 130 29.52 -32.12 36.28
N VAL A 131 30.16 -32.85 35.36
CA VAL A 131 31.36 -32.41 34.63
C VAL A 131 31.07 -31.20 33.73
N GLN A 132 29.92 -31.17 33.04
CA GLN A 132 29.50 -29.99 32.27
C GLN A 132 29.24 -28.77 33.15
N ASN A 133 28.63 -28.97 34.33
CA ASN A 133 28.45 -27.90 35.32
C ASN A 133 29.80 -27.46 35.93
N HIS A 134 30.74 -28.38 36.15
CA HIS A 134 32.05 -28.08 36.72
C HIS A 134 32.96 -27.34 35.73
N ASP A 135 32.89 -27.67 34.44
CA ASP A 135 33.64 -26.98 33.38
C ASP A 135 33.12 -25.54 33.18
N GLN A 136 31.80 -25.35 33.31
CA GLN A 136 31.18 -24.02 33.36
C GLN A 136 31.60 -23.23 34.60
N MET A 137 31.65 -23.88 35.77
CA MET A 137 32.08 -23.26 37.03
C MET A 137 33.57 -22.88 37.00
N TYR A 138 34.45 -23.77 36.52
CA TYR A 138 35.88 -23.49 36.43
C TYR A 138 36.24 -22.48 35.35
N GLY A 139 35.58 -22.53 34.19
CA GLY A 139 35.75 -21.51 33.14
C GLY A 139 35.25 -20.13 33.57
N HIS A 140 34.30 -20.05 34.51
CA HIS A 140 33.87 -18.79 35.12
C HIS A 140 34.84 -18.31 36.21
N ILE A 141 35.35 -19.22 37.05
CA ILE A 141 36.31 -18.91 38.10
C ILE A 141 37.66 -18.46 37.52
N ASP A 142 38.13 -19.08 36.43
CA ASP A 142 39.38 -18.70 35.76
C ASP A 142 39.29 -17.32 35.08
N ARG A 143 38.11 -16.97 34.54
CA ARG A 143 37.81 -15.62 34.01
C ARG A 143 37.70 -14.56 35.09
N ILE A 144 37.23 -14.92 36.29
CA ILE A 144 37.23 -14.02 37.46
C ILE A 144 38.65 -13.84 38.01
N ALA A 145 39.43 -14.92 38.08
CA ALA A 145 40.80 -14.91 38.61
C ALA A 145 41.80 -14.17 37.70
N SER A 146 41.61 -14.24 36.37
CA SER A 146 42.43 -13.53 35.39
C SER A 146 42.08 -12.04 35.24
N GLY A 147 41.04 -11.55 35.92
CA GLY A 147 40.59 -10.15 35.86
C GLY A 147 40.00 -9.73 34.51
N GLN A 148 39.95 -10.64 33.52
CA GLN A 148 39.35 -10.41 32.21
C GLN A 148 37.85 -10.68 32.28
N VAL A 149 37.16 -9.80 32.99
CA VAL A 149 35.71 -9.68 32.93
C VAL A 149 35.35 -9.19 31.54
N GLY A 150 35.09 -10.13 30.62
CA GLY A 150 34.50 -9.81 29.31
C GLY A 150 33.21 -8.99 29.45
N THR A 151 32.71 -8.47 28.33
CA THR A 151 31.45 -7.73 28.32
C THR A 151 30.32 -8.57 28.89
N LEU A 152 29.28 -7.91 29.40
CA LEU A 152 28.10 -8.57 29.98
C LEU A 152 27.54 -9.65 29.03
N LEU A 153 27.66 -9.46 27.71
CA LEU A 153 27.24 -10.38 26.66
C LEU A 153 28.03 -11.70 26.64
N ASP A 154 29.35 -11.69 26.89
CA ASP A 154 30.19 -12.91 26.94
C ASP A 154 29.82 -13.80 28.15
N ARG A 155 29.43 -13.17 29.25
CA ARG A 155 28.93 -13.85 30.46
C ARG A 155 27.56 -14.50 30.25
N PHE A 156 26.72 -13.88 29.42
CA PHE A 156 25.41 -14.45 29.05
C PHE A 156 25.51 -15.43 27.88
N SER A 157 26.62 -15.44 27.12
CA SER A 157 26.77 -16.30 25.95
C SER A 157 26.71 -17.79 26.28
N ASN A 158 27.07 -18.18 27.51
CA ASN A 158 26.99 -19.57 27.98
C ASN A 158 25.62 -19.94 28.59
N ARG A 159 24.71 -18.97 28.81
CA ARG A 159 23.35 -19.21 29.35
C ARG A 159 22.28 -19.27 28.27
N PHE A 160 22.48 -18.55 27.17
CA PHE A 160 21.74 -18.82 25.94
C PHE A 160 22.40 -20.03 25.30
N GLY A 161 21.62 -21.03 24.88
CA GLY A 161 22.12 -22.32 24.38
C GLY A 161 23.29 -22.22 23.40
N SER A 162 23.98 -23.34 23.17
CA SER A 162 25.19 -23.40 22.34
C SER A 162 25.02 -22.60 21.04
N ASP A 163 26.10 -22.05 20.46
CA ASP A 163 25.98 -21.26 19.22
C ASP A 163 25.25 -22.02 18.10
N LEU A 164 25.29 -23.37 18.12
CA LEU A 164 24.47 -24.23 17.27
C LEU A 164 22.96 -24.05 17.49
N ASP A 165 22.51 -23.93 18.75
CA ASP A 165 21.11 -23.73 19.10
C ASP A 165 20.60 -22.36 18.65
N ARG A 166 21.47 -21.33 18.68
CA ARG A 166 21.15 -20.01 18.11
C ARG A 166 21.01 -20.08 16.59
N GLU A 167 21.93 -20.79 15.94
CA GLU A 167 21.86 -21.03 14.50
C GLU A 167 20.61 -21.84 14.13
N ILE A 168 20.26 -22.85 14.92
CA ILE A 168 19.04 -23.66 14.75
C ILE A 168 17.78 -22.80 14.92
N ILE A 169 17.74 -21.86 15.87
CA ILE A 169 16.60 -20.94 16.03
C ILE A 169 16.47 -20.03 14.80
N VAL A 170 17.57 -19.47 14.31
CA VAL A 170 17.57 -18.60 13.12
C VAL A 170 17.15 -19.40 11.87
N LEU A 171 17.69 -20.61 11.71
CA LEU A 171 17.36 -21.48 10.59
C LEU A 171 15.91 -21.98 10.65
N ARG A 172 15.41 -22.42 11.80
CA ARG A 172 13.99 -22.80 11.98
C ARG A 172 13.06 -21.60 11.76
N LYS A 173 13.45 -20.41 12.21
CA LYS A 173 12.66 -19.19 11.96
C LYS A 173 12.62 -18.86 10.47
N LYS A 174 13.75 -18.98 9.77
CA LYS A 174 13.83 -18.79 8.32
C LYS A 174 13.03 -19.84 7.55
N GLU A 175 13.07 -21.09 7.99
CA GLU A 175 12.30 -22.20 7.42
C GLU A 175 10.78 -22.00 7.65
N GLN A 176 10.36 -21.61 8.85
CA GLN A 176 8.95 -21.29 9.13
C GLN A 176 8.46 -20.09 8.32
N GLN A 177 9.32 -19.09 8.10
CA GLN A 177 8.99 -17.93 7.27
C GLN A 177 8.87 -18.33 5.79
N ALA A 178 9.81 -19.10 5.26
CA ALA A 178 9.72 -19.65 3.90
C ALA A 178 8.49 -20.57 3.73
N MET A 179 8.12 -21.34 4.75
CA MET A 179 6.89 -22.14 4.70
C MET A 179 5.62 -21.28 4.79
N ARG A 180 5.63 -20.16 5.51
CA ARG A 180 4.52 -19.18 5.50
C ARG A 180 4.40 -18.46 4.16
N GLU A 181 5.52 -18.19 3.49
CA GLU A 181 5.55 -17.60 2.15
C GLU A 181 5.08 -18.58 1.05
N VAL A 182 5.15 -19.89 1.31
CA VAL A 182 4.80 -20.95 0.34
C VAL A 182 3.46 -21.63 0.66
N ASN A 183 2.94 -21.49 1.88
CA ASN A 183 1.60 -21.95 2.19
C ASN A 183 0.60 -21.00 1.52
N PRO A 184 -0.30 -21.50 0.64
CA PRO A 184 -1.36 -20.67 0.10
C PRO A 184 -2.17 -20.11 1.26
N THR A 185 -2.51 -18.82 1.19
CA THR A 185 -3.31 -18.10 2.18
C THR A 185 -4.51 -18.95 2.57
N VAL A 186 -4.55 -19.42 3.82
CA VAL A 186 -5.71 -20.08 4.38
C VAL A 186 -6.52 -18.99 5.05
N GLU A 187 -7.58 -18.56 4.38
CA GLU A 187 -8.64 -17.77 4.98
C GLU A 187 -9.20 -18.52 6.20
N LEU A 188 -9.04 -17.92 7.37
CA LEU A 188 -9.64 -18.41 8.58
C LEU A 188 -11.12 -18.01 8.55
N ILE A 189 -12.00 -18.94 8.18
CA ILE A 189 -13.42 -18.84 8.56
C ILE A 189 -13.50 -19.10 10.07
N SER A 190 -13.24 -18.06 10.86
CA SER A 190 -13.46 -18.08 12.31
C SER A 190 -14.77 -17.37 12.59
N GLY A 191 -15.87 -18.11 12.51
CA GLY A 191 -17.14 -17.70 13.09
C GLY A 191 -16.96 -17.45 14.59
N GLY A 192 -17.06 -16.19 14.99
CA GLY A 192 -16.82 -15.80 16.37
C GLY A 192 -17.03 -14.32 16.64
N ARG A 193 -18.22 -13.79 16.35
CA ARG A 193 -18.87 -12.60 16.92
C ARG A 193 -17.97 -11.76 17.84
N SER A 194 -17.19 -10.88 17.25
CA SER A 194 -16.71 -9.62 17.81
C SER A 194 -17.01 -8.60 16.73
N GLU A 195 -17.82 -7.60 17.07
CA GLU A 195 -18.18 -6.43 16.24
C GLU A 195 -17.34 -6.35 14.96
N ASP A 196 -17.95 -6.73 13.84
CA ASP A 196 -17.36 -6.68 12.51
C ASP A 196 -17.03 -5.21 12.20
N ILE A 197 -15.84 -4.79 12.62
CA ILE A 197 -15.16 -3.64 12.05
C ILE A 197 -14.57 -4.21 10.77
N ASP A 198 -15.12 -3.84 9.62
CA ASP A 198 -14.63 -4.20 8.29
C ASP A 198 -13.22 -3.63 8.09
N VAL A 199 -12.21 -4.25 8.71
CA VAL A 199 -10.80 -3.84 8.59
C VAL A 199 -10.31 -3.93 7.14
N GLU A 200 -10.95 -4.77 6.32
CA GLU A 200 -10.65 -4.90 4.89
C GLU A 200 -11.24 -3.72 4.08
N GLY A 201 -12.46 -3.27 4.40
CA GLY A 201 -13.04 -2.05 3.83
C GLY A 201 -12.30 -0.78 4.27
N ASP A 202 -11.91 -0.70 5.55
CA ASP A 202 -11.15 0.43 6.08
C ASP A 202 -9.82 0.64 5.33
N LEU A 203 -9.17 -0.43 4.85
CA LEU A 203 -7.90 -0.33 4.11
C LEU A 203 -8.08 0.12 2.66
N GLU A 204 -9.18 -0.28 2.00
CA GLU A 204 -9.55 0.18 0.66
C GLU A 204 -9.86 1.70 0.69
N ASP A 205 -10.63 2.13 1.69
CA ASP A 205 -10.92 3.55 1.94
C ASP A 205 -9.65 4.39 2.16
N VAL A 206 -8.65 3.84 2.83
CA VAL A 206 -7.34 4.50 3.03
C VAL A 206 -6.59 4.65 1.69
N GLU A 207 -6.69 3.67 0.79
CA GLU A 207 -6.07 3.72 -0.53
C GLU A 207 -6.77 4.73 -1.46
N ASP A 208 -8.09 4.82 -1.39
CA ASP A 208 -8.89 5.81 -2.12
C ASP A 208 -8.64 7.23 -1.59
N LEU A 209 -8.56 7.40 -0.27
CA LEU A 209 -8.15 8.64 0.37
C LEU A 209 -6.76 9.08 -0.13
N LYS A 210 -5.81 8.14 -0.25
CA LYS A 210 -4.49 8.43 -0.82
C LYS A 210 -4.59 8.91 -2.27
N ALA A 211 -5.43 8.28 -3.09
CA ALA A 211 -5.63 8.66 -4.49
C ALA A 211 -6.24 10.07 -4.61
N ALA A 212 -7.28 10.37 -3.83
CA ALA A 212 -7.94 11.67 -3.79
C ALA A 212 -6.96 12.80 -3.40
N ILE A 213 -6.11 12.58 -2.39
CA ILE A 213 -5.09 13.55 -1.97
C ILE A 213 -4.01 13.72 -3.07
N GLU A 214 -3.58 12.63 -3.73
CA GLU A 214 -2.61 12.70 -4.84
C GLU A 214 -3.13 13.51 -6.03
N ASP A 215 -4.42 13.38 -6.35
CA ASP A 215 -5.08 14.14 -7.40
C ASP A 215 -5.29 15.61 -7.04
N ALA A 216 -5.47 15.95 -5.75
CA ALA A 216 -5.43 17.33 -5.27
C ALA A 216 -4.01 17.94 -5.34
N ILE A 217 -2.96 17.16 -5.09
CA ILE A 217 -1.55 17.60 -5.15
C ILE A 217 -1.10 17.91 -6.59
N ARG A 218 -1.47 17.06 -7.56
CA ARG A 218 -1.00 17.12 -8.95
C ARG A 218 -1.21 18.51 -9.63
N PRO A 219 -2.39 19.14 -9.60
CA PRO A 219 -2.62 20.46 -10.20
C PRO A 219 -1.90 21.56 -9.42
N LEU A 220 -1.79 21.46 -8.09
CA LEU A 220 -1.07 22.44 -7.27
C LEU A 220 0.42 22.41 -7.55
N LYS A 221 1.02 21.22 -7.65
CA LYS A 221 2.41 21.04 -8.05
C LYS A 221 2.66 21.61 -9.45
N LYS A 222 1.78 21.32 -10.42
CA LYS A 222 1.87 21.88 -11.79
C LYS A 222 1.81 23.42 -11.79
N ARG A 223 0.91 24.02 -11.01
CA ARG A 223 0.81 25.48 -10.85
C ARG A 223 2.03 26.06 -10.14
N PHE A 224 2.56 25.38 -9.13
CA PHE A 224 3.77 25.77 -8.41
C PHE A 224 4.99 25.76 -9.34
N ASP A 225 5.17 24.71 -10.14
CA ASP A 225 6.28 24.59 -11.09
C ASP A 225 6.19 25.64 -12.20
N ARG A 226 4.98 25.92 -12.70
CA ARG A 226 4.73 27.03 -13.65
C ARG A 226 5.09 28.38 -13.02
N ALA A 227 4.63 28.65 -11.79
CA ALA A 227 4.96 29.87 -11.07
C ALA A 227 6.47 30.01 -10.80
N LYS A 228 7.16 28.88 -10.53
CA LYS A 228 8.63 28.84 -10.37
C LYS A 228 9.36 29.15 -11.68
N LYS A 229 8.85 28.65 -12.81
CA LYS A 229 9.36 28.97 -14.16
C LYS A 229 9.13 30.43 -14.54
N GLU A 230 7.96 30.97 -14.21
CA GLU A 230 7.55 32.36 -14.46
C GLU A 230 8.13 33.34 -13.42
N ARG A 231 8.79 32.83 -12.37
CA ARG A 231 9.34 33.58 -11.22
C ARG A 231 8.29 34.42 -10.48
N ASP A 232 7.04 33.97 -10.49
CA ASP A 232 5.96 34.62 -9.75
C ASP A 232 6.02 34.24 -8.26
N THR A 233 6.79 35.03 -7.50
CA THR A 233 6.98 34.81 -6.06
C THR A 233 5.70 34.97 -5.23
N SER A 234 4.70 35.69 -5.73
CA SER A 234 3.43 35.91 -5.05
C SER A 234 2.55 34.66 -5.12
N LEU A 235 2.46 34.05 -6.31
CA LEU A 235 1.76 32.78 -6.50
C LEU A 235 2.45 31.64 -5.75
N ILE A 236 3.79 31.61 -5.76
CA ILE A 236 4.58 30.62 -4.99
C ILE A 236 4.25 30.71 -3.50
N ARG A 237 4.28 31.91 -2.90
CA ARG A 237 3.95 32.07 -1.47
C ARG A 237 2.53 31.64 -1.14
N LYS A 238 1.58 31.78 -2.07
CA LYS A 238 0.18 31.38 -1.87
C LYS A 238 -0.02 29.86 -2.00
N ILE A 239 0.64 29.22 -2.96
CA ILE A 239 0.46 27.79 -3.26
C ILE A 239 1.30 26.91 -2.33
N GLN A 240 2.50 27.36 -1.95
CA GLN A 240 3.44 26.61 -1.13
C GLN A 240 2.87 26.06 0.18
N PRO A 241 2.15 26.83 1.03
CA PRO A 241 1.59 26.29 2.27
C PRO A 241 0.54 25.21 2.00
N ARG A 242 -0.35 25.43 1.03
CA ARG A 242 -1.40 24.47 0.67
C ARG A 242 -0.83 23.18 0.08
N LEU A 243 0.21 23.27 -0.76
CA LEU A 243 0.90 22.11 -1.30
C LEU A 243 1.63 21.32 -0.22
N LYS A 244 2.18 22.00 0.79
CA LYS A 244 2.82 21.31 1.93
C LYS A 244 1.83 20.57 2.81
N ALA A 245 0.68 21.18 3.11
CA ALA A 245 -0.39 20.55 3.88
C ALA A 245 -0.87 19.26 3.22
N LEU A 246 -1.23 19.30 1.93
CA LEU A 246 -1.66 18.10 1.20
C LEU A 246 -0.59 17.00 1.13
N VAL A 247 0.69 17.38 1.01
CA VAL A 247 1.79 16.40 1.01
C VAL A 247 1.99 15.78 2.40
N GLU A 248 1.72 16.53 3.46
CA GLU A 248 1.72 16.03 4.84
C GLU A 248 0.54 15.09 5.07
N GLU A 249 -0.67 15.44 4.63
CA GLU A 249 -1.85 14.57 4.65
C GLU A 249 -1.58 13.25 3.90
N ARG A 250 -1.03 13.31 2.68
CA ARG A 250 -0.60 12.12 1.93
C ARG A 250 0.39 11.26 2.74
N LYS A 251 1.29 11.89 3.49
CA LYS A 251 2.27 11.18 4.32
C LYS A 251 1.57 10.50 5.49
N MET A 252 0.58 11.13 6.11
CA MET A 252 -0.20 10.52 7.19
C MET A 252 -0.94 9.27 6.71
N VAL A 253 -1.54 9.32 5.52
CA VAL A 253 -2.22 8.17 4.91
C VAL A 253 -1.23 7.05 4.55
N ILE A 254 -0.06 7.39 3.99
CA ILE A 254 0.99 6.39 3.72
C ILE A 254 1.50 5.72 5.01
N GLU A 255 1.67 6.47 6.09
CA GLU A 255 2.09 5.92 7.39
C GLU A 255 1.06 4.93 7.94
N VAL A 256 -0.23 5.11 7.65
CA VAL A 256 -1.28 4.14 8.01
C VAL A 256 -1.20 2.89 7.13
N ILE A 257 -1.05 3.04 5.80
CA ILE A 257 -0.86 1.92 4.87
C ILE A 257 0.40 1.10 5.21
N GLU A 258 1.48 1.77 5.61
CA GLU A 258 2.74 1.14 6.01
C GLU A 258 2.68 0.50 7.42
N GLY A 259 1.57 0.70 8.16
CA GLY A 259 1.35 0.18 9.51
C GLY A 259 2.17 0.89 10.60
N GLU A 260 2.64 2.11 10.32
CA GLU A 260 3.37 2.96 11.28
C GLU A 260 2.42 3.84 12.11
N ARG A 261 1.16 3.99 11.69
CA ARG A 261 0.13 4.82 12.33
C ARG A 261 -1.22 4.09 12.34
N ASP A 262 -2.03 4.36 13.36
CA ASP A 262 -3.39 3.83 13.49
C ASP A 262 -4.39 4.58 12.58
N ILE A 263 -5.39 3.87 12.07
CA ILE A 263 -6.42 4.41 11.16
C ILE A 263 -7.21 5.56 11.83
N GLU A 264 -7.33 5.54 13.17
CA GLU A 264 -8.03 6.60 13.93
C GLU A 264 -7.40 7.99 13.74
N ASP A 265 -6.10 8.08 13.48
CA ASP A 265 -5.40 9.36 13.27
C ASP A 265 -5.78 10.03 11.93
N ILE A 266 -6.28 9.25 10.97
CA ILE A 266 -6.69 9.74 9.64
C ILE A 266 -8.20 9.70 9.44
N LYS A 267 -8.98 9.25 10.43
CA LYS A 267 -10.44 9.16 10.32
C LYS A 267 -11.09 10.51 9.99
N GLU A 268 -10.60 11.60 10.56
CA GLU A 268 -11.07 12.95 10.23
C GLU A 268 -10.78 13.34 8.77
N LEU A 269 -9.67 12.86 8.20
CA LEU A 269 -9.34 13.06 6.79
C LEU A 269 -10.20 12.18 5.87
N MET A 270 -10.48 10.97 6.32
CA MET A 270 -11.38 10.04 5.62
C MET A 270 -12.78 10.66 5.54
N ASP A 271 -13.34 11.15 6.64
CA ASP A 271 -14.64 11.83 6.63
C ASP A 271 -14.63 13.12 5.77
N GLU A 272 -13.54 13.88 5.74
CA GLU A 272 -13.44 15.11 4.93
C GLU A 272 -13.36 14.85 3.42
N TYR A 273 -12.72 13.75 3.00
CA TYR A 273 -12.47 13.45 1.59
C TYR A 273 -13.40 12.36 1.01
N LEU A 274 -13.97 11.51 1.87
CA LEU A 274 -14.83 10.37 1.52
C LEU A 274 -16.22 10.44 2.18
N GLY A 275 -16.38 11.18 3.30
CA GLY A 275 -17.57 11.18 4.15
C GLY A 275 -18.80 11.95 3.66
N ASP A 276 -18.97 12.14 2.35
CA ASP A 276 -20.22 12.69 1.79
C ASP A 276 -21.33 11.61 1.65
N LEU A 277 -21.16 10.43 2.25
CA LEU A 277 -22.26 9.48 2.38
C LEU A 277 -23.26 10.01 3.43
N PRO A 278 -24.55 10.21 3.07
CA PRO A 278 -25.56 10.64 4.02
C PRO A 278 -25.61 9.63 5.18
N PRO A 279 -25.83 10.09 6.42
CA PRO A 279 -25.96 9.18 7.55
C PRO A 279 -27.08 8.18 7.22
N GLU A 280 -26.75 6.90 7.23
CA GLU A 280 -27.74 5.85 7.19
C GLU A 280 -28.63 6.03 8.42
N ASP A 281 -29.84 6.53 8.20
CA ASP A 281 -30.87 6.52 9.22
C ASP A 281 -31.12 5.04 9.55
N GLU A 282 -30.76 4.64 10.77
CA GLU A 282 -30.99 3.33 11.39
C GLU A 282 -32.51 3.05 11.54
N GLU A 283 -33.24 2.81 10.45
CA GLU A 283 -34.58 2.22 10.42
C GLU A 283 -34.67 1.42 9.10
N ASP A 284 -34.52 0.10 9.04
CA ASP A 284 -35.36 -0.90 9.67
C ASP A 284 -34.64 -2.26 9.60
N ALA A 285 -34.68 -2.98 10.70
CA ALA A 285 -34.41 -4.41 10.70
C ALA A 285 -35.56 -5.16 9.99
N ASP A 286 -35.21 -6.27 9.36
CA ASP A 286 -36.09 -7.24 8.68
C ASP A 286 -36.58 -6.80 7.29
N ASP A 287 -35.99 -7.32 6.20
CA ASP A 287 -36.62 -8.42 5.45
C ASP A 287 -35.84 -8.82 4.17
N VAL A 288 -35.81 -10.14 3.93
CA VAL A 288 -35.56 -10.86 2.66
C VAL A 288 -34.14 -10.88 2.06
N MET A 289 -33.49 -12.04 2.24
CA MET A 289 -32.56 -12.61 1.26
C MET A 289 -33.22 -12.66 -0.13
N ASP A 290 -32.72 -11.90 -1.09
CA ASP A 290 -32.91 -12.17 -2.51
C ASP A 290 -31.58 -12.61 -3.12
N ASP A 291 -31.49 -13.91 -3.35
CA ASP A 291 -30.45 -14.62 -4.08
C ASP A 291 -30.59 -14.23 -5.56
N THR A 292 -30.10 -13.04 -5.92
CA THR A 292 -29.93 -12.61 -7.32
C THR A 292 -28.45 -12.59 -7.65
N PRO A 293 -28.02 -13.24 -8.76
CA PRO A 293 -26.63 -13.19 -9.16
C PRO A 293 -26.30 -11.76 -9.55
N GLU A 294 -25.43 -11.12 -8.76
CA GLU A 294 -24.77 -9.85 -9.06
C GLU A 294 -24.13 -9.94 -10.45
N ASP A 295 -24.80 -9.30 -11.40
CA ASP A 295 -24.21 -8.87 -12.64
C ASP A 295 -23.32 -7.68 -12.29
N VAL A 296 -22.01 -7.89 -12.32
CA VAL A 296 -21.00 -6.85 -12.23
C VAL A 296 -21.11 -5.92 -13.44
N SER A 297 -22.08 -5.02 -13.42
CA SER A 297 -22.17 -3.89 -14.35
C SER A 297 -21.80 -2.62 -13.61
N SER A 298 -20.53 -2.22 -13.77
CA SER A 298 -20.09 -0.82 -13.85
C SER A 298 -20.77 0.19 -12.92
N GLU A 299 -20.20 0.39 -11.72
CA GLU A 299 -20.53 1.50 -10.82
C GLU A 299 -20.32 2.90 -11.47
N ASP A 300 -19.59 2.99 -12.60
CA ASP A 300 -19.45 4.21 -13.40
C ASP A 300 -20.66 4.52 -14.31
N ASP A 301 -21.48 3.52 -14.67
CA ASP A 301 -22.59 3.70 -15.63
C ASP A 301 -23.84 4.30 -14.96
N ASP A 302 -24.12 3.97 -13.70
CA ASP A 302 -25.28 4.49 -12.96
C ASP A 302 -25.23 6.01 -12.79
N ASP A 303 -24.07 6.55 -12.39
CA ASP A 303 -23.85 8.00 -12.31
C ASP A 303 -23.97 8.67 -13.68
N SER A 304 -23.59 7.95 -14.75
CA SER A 304 -23.64 8.48 -16.10
C SER A 304 -25.06 8.61 -16.64
N ASP A 305 -25.91 7.66 -16.29
CA ASP A 305 -27.33 7.62 -16.62
C ASP A 305 -28.12 8.63 -15.81
N GLU A 306 -27.80 8.78 -14.52
CA GLU A 306 -28.43 9.76 -13.64
C GLU A 306 -28.08 11.19 -14.07
N ASP A 307 -26.80 11.46 -14.38
CA ASP A 307 -26.36 12.73 -14.96
C ASP A 307 -27.10 13.04 -16.28
N PHE A 308 -27.27 12.03 -17.14
CA PHE A 308 -27.91 12.22 -18.44
C PHE A 308 -29.42 12.45 -18.28
N ARG A 309 -30.10 11.72 -17.41
CA ARG A 309 -31.50 11.96 -17.01
C ARG A 309 -31.69 13.39 -16.53
N ALA A 310 -30.89 13.82 -15.55
CA ALA A 310 -30.94 15.19 -15.03
C ALA A 310 -30.72 16.25 -16.14
N PHE A 311 -29.83 15.96 -17.10
CA PHE A 311 -29.60 16.84 -18.24
C PHE A 311 -30.78 16.88 -19.22
N THR A 312 -31.47 15.76 -19.47
CA THR A 312 -32.67 15.75 -20.32
C THR A 312 -33.81 16.58 -19.71
N ASP A 313 -33.97 16.54 -18.40
CA ASP A 313 -34.93 17.38 -17.67
C ASP A 313 -34.55 18.87 -17.74
N LEU A 314 -33.27 19.18 -17.52
CA LEU A 314 -32.74 20.53 -17.68
C LEU A 314 -32.95 21.04 -19.11
N ALA A 315 -32.68 20.23 -20.12
CA ALA A 315 -32.89 20.59 -21.52
C ALA A 315 -34.35 20.89 -21.82
N ASN A 316 -35.29 20.08 -21.30
CA ASN A 316 -36.73 20.33 -21.42
C ASN A 316 -37.15 21.64 -20.74
N GLU A 317 -36.65 21.94 -19.55
CA GLU A 317 -36.90 23.21 -18.85
C GLU A 317 -36.37 24.40 -19.67
N LEU A 318 -35.13 24.31 -20.16
CA LEU A 318 -34.50 25.37 -20.94
C LEU A 318 -35.22 25.63 -22.27
N LEU A 319 -35.66 24.58 -22.96
CA LEU A 319 -36.49 24.69 -24.17
C LEU A 319 -37.86 25.30 -23.85
N GLY A 320 -38.44 24.98 -22.69
CA GLY A 320 -39.69 25.58 -22.21
C GLY A 320 -39.57 27.07 -21.86
N LEU A 321 -38.36 27.56 -21.57
CA LEU A 321 -38.07 28.96 -21.33
C LEU A 321 -37.76 29.75 -22.63
N MET A 322 -37.63 29.07 -23.77
CA MET A 322 -37.46 29.73 -25.07
C MET A 322 -38.73 30.49 -25.49
N PRO A 323 -38.64 31.53 -26.35
CA PRO A 323 -39.80 32.27 -26.83
C PRO A 323 -40.82 31.36 -27.56
N GLU A 324 -42.11 31.69 -27.49
CA GLU A 324 -43.18 30.89 -28.15
C GLU A 324 -42.97 30.68 -29.65
N GLU A 325 -42.31 31.63 -30.33
CA GLU A 325 -42.00 31.50 -31.76
C GLU A 325 -41.02 30.35 -32.02
N PHE A 326 -40.02 30.20 -31.15
CA PHE A 326 -39.09 29.08 -31.20
C PHE A 326 -39.78 27.77 -30.82
N GLN A 327 -40.57 27.75 -29.74
CA GLN A 327 -41.26 26.52 -29.31
C GLN A 327 -42.20 25.97 -30.41
N LYS A 328 -42.91 26.83 -31.13
CA LYS A 328 -43.79 26.43 -32.25
C LYS A 328 -43.00 25.85 -33.43
N GLU A 329 -41.84 26.43 -33.74
CA GLU A 329 -40.95 25.92 -34.78
C GLU A 329 -40.35 24.58 -34.37
N PHE A 330 -39.86 24.46 -33.12
CA PHE A 330 -39.28 23.24 -32.59
C PHE A 330 -40.28 22.08 -32.57
N ILE A 331 -41.51 22.31 -32.08
CA ILE A 331 -42.57 21.27 -32.05
C ILE A 331 -43.02 20.87 -33.47
N SER A 332 -42.89 21.75 -34.46
CA SER A 332 -43.20 21.44 -35.86
C SER A 332 -42.00 20.85 -36.62
N GLY A 333 -40.81 20.92 -36.02
CA GLY A 333 -39.55 20.50 -36.61
C GLY A 333 -39.31 18.99 -36.51
N PRO A 334 -38.36 18.46 -37.28
CA PRO A 334 -37.99 17.04 -37.23
C PRO A 334 -37.27 16.64 -35.93
N ASP A 335 -36.70 17.61 -35.22
CA ASP A 335 -35.89 17.37 -34.02
C ASP A 335 -36.76 16.96 -32.80
N ILE A 336 -38.06 17.25 -32.81
CA ILE A 336 -38.98 16.92 -31.70
C ILE A 336 -39.20 15.41 -31.54
N GLU A 337 -39.18 14.65 -32.65
CA GLU A 337 -39.39 13.20 -32.61
C GLU A 337 -38.21 12.51 -31.92
N PHE A 338 -37.00 12.94 -32.25
CA PHE A 338 -35.77 12.46 -31.62
C PHE A 338 -35.68 12.93 -30.16
N PHE A 339 -35.97 14.20 -29.89
CA PHE A 339 -36.05 14.72 -28.52
C PHE A 339 -37.02 13.91 -27.66
N SER A 340 -38.22 13.64 -28.17
CA SER A 340 -39.24 12.88 -27.43
C SER A 340 -38.82 11.43 -27.19
N ALA A 341 -38.14 10.79 -28.14
CA ALA A 341 -37.65 9.43 -27.99
C ALA A 341 -36.61 9.33 -26.85
N VAL A 342 -35.59 10.19 -26.87
CA VAL A 342 -34.54 10.23 -25.85
C VAL A 342 -35.07 10.72 -24.50
N PHE A 343 -36.06 11.61 -24.49
CA PHE A 343 -36.67 12.12 -23.26
C PHE A 343 -37.53 11.06 -22.53
N ASN A 344 -38.23 10.17 -23.25
CA ASN A 344 -39.04 9.13 -22.61
C ASN A 344 -38.19 7.97 -22.07
N ASP A 345 -37.01 7.72 -22.66
CA ASP A 345 -36.09 6.69 -22.23
C ASP A 345 -34.63 7.18 -22.29
N PRO A 346 -34.23 8.04 -21.34
CA PRO A 346 -32.88 8.60 -21.30
C PRO A 346 -31.82 7.55 -20.93
N ALA A 347 -32.18 6.52 -20.18
CA ALA A 347 -31.25 5.46 -19.77
C ALA A 347 -31.06 4.41 -20.89
N GLY A 348 -32.12 4.09 -21.65
CA GLY A 348 -32.02 3.19 -22.79
C GLY A 348 -31.34 3.79 -24.03
N ALA A 349 -31.02 5.09 -24.03
CA ALA A 349 -30.29 5.75 -25.11
C ALA A 349 -28.80 5.40 -25.06
N ASP A 350 -28.23 5.01 -26.20
CA ASP A 350 -26.80 4.72 -26.32
C ASP A 350 -25.95 6.00 -26.37
N ASP A 351 -24.64 5.88 -26.15
CA ASP A 351 -23.71 7.04 -26.17
C ASP A 351 -23.76 7.85 -27.46
N SER A 352 -24.07 7.20 -28.59
CA SER A 352 -24.21 7.83 -29.90
C SER A 352 -25.43 8.76 -29.93
N ASP A 353 -26.57 8.29 -29.45
CA ASP A 353 -27.81 9.06 -29.34
C ASP A 353 -27.70 10.14 -28.26
N ARG A 354 -27.03 9.86 -27.13
CA ARG A 354 -26.74 10.86 -26.08
C ARG A 354 -25.92 12.02 -26.63
N ARG A 355 -24.88 11.73 -27.42
CA ARG A 355 -24.08 12.75 -28.13
C ARG A 355 -24.90 13.55 -29.13
N ALA A 356 -25.69 12.89 -29.97
CA ALA A 356 -26.56 13.55 -30.93
C ALA A 356 -27.58 14.47 -30.24
N PHE A 357 -28.09 14.06 -29.07
CA PHE A 357 -28.97 14.86 -28.23
C PHE A 357 -28.28 16.10 -27.69
N VAL A 358 -27.08 15.98 -27.11
CA VAL A 358 -26.30 17.12 -26.61
C VAL A 358 -25.99 18.12 -27.74
N ASP A 359 -25.61 17.64 -28.92
CA ASP A 359 -25.35 18.50 -30.08
C ASP A 359 -26.62 19.21 -30.58
N MET A 360 -27.75 18.52 -30.61
CA MET A 360 -29.06 19.11 -30.92
C MET A 360 -29.41 20.22 -29.93
N ILE A 361 -29.35 19.95 -28.62
CA ILE A 361 -29.64 20.95 -27.59
C ILE A 361 -28.69 22.15 -27.69
N ASN A 362 -27.39 21.94 -27.92
CA ASN A 362 -26.43 23.02 -28.11
C ASN A 362 -26.76 23.89 -29.35
N ARG A 363 -27.24 23.28 -30.44
CA ARG A 363 -27.68 24.00 -31.64
C ARG A 363 -28.90 24.87 -31.35
N GLU A 364 -29.91 24.27 -30.72
CA GLU A 364 -31.19 24.92 -30.41
C GLU A 364 -31.04 26.05 -29.37
N LEU A 365 -30.14 25.87 -28.39
CA LEU A 365 -29.84 26.89 -27.38
C LEU A 365 -28.82 27.96 -27.85
N GLY A 366 -28.32 27.87 -29.08
CA GLY A 366 -27.29 28.78 -29.61
C GLY A 366 -27.72 30.25 -29.70
N SER A 367 -29.03 30.53 -29.72
CA SER A 367 -29.60 31.90 -29.69
C SER A 367 -30.52 32.12 -28.49
N ALA A 368 -30.24 31.42 -27.38
CA ALA A 368 -31.05 31.48 -26.18
C ALA A 368 -31.11 32.90 -25.56
N PRO A 369 -32.29 33.36 -25.09
CA PRO A 369 -32.42 34.63 -24.39
C PRO A 369 -31.74 34.60 -23.01
N ASP A 370 -31.51 35.78 -22.42
CA ASP A 370 -30.85 35.94 -21.12
C ASP A 370 -31.51 35.12 -19.99
N ALA A 371 -32.83 34.94 -20.03
CA ALA A 371 -33.57 34.15 -19.04
C ALA A 371 -33.16 32.66 -19.06
N VAL A 372 -32.99 32.08 -20.25
CA VAL A 372 -32.54 30.69 -20.43
C VAL A 372 -31.08 30.56 -19.99
N THR A 373 -30.24 31.53 -20.35
CA THR A 373 -28.83 31.56 -19.93
C THR A 373 -28.69 31.64 -18.41
N GLN A 374 -29.53 32.43 -17.73
CA GLN A 374 -29.53 32.53 -16.27
C GLN A 374 -29.91 31.22 -15.59
N ARG A 375 -30.89 30.47 -16.14
CA ARG A 375 -31.24 29.15 -15.63
C ARG A 375 -30.11 28.15 -15.85
N LEU A 376 -29.53 28.12 -17.05
CA LEU A 376 -28.39 27.25 -17.37
C LEU A 376 -27.17 27.51 -16.45
N VAL A 377 -26.95 28.75 -16.00
CA VAL A 377 -25.84 29.08 -15.09
C VAL A 377 -25.96 28.37 -13.74
N GLN A 378 -27.18 28.09 -13.26
CA GLN A 378 -27.39 27.39 -11.99
C GLN A 378 -26.89 25.95 -12.05
N ASP A 379 -27.19 25.24 -13.15
CA ASP A 379 -26.82 23.83 -13.37
C ASP A 379 -25.72 23.68 -14.42
N ILE A 380 -24.83 24.68 -14.50
CA ILE A 380 -23.81 24.73 -15.55
C ILE A 380 -22.76 23.63 -15.40
N GLU A 381 -22.54 23.13 -14.18
CA GLU A 381 -21.60 22.03 -13.93
C GLU A 381 -22.14 20.71 -14.47
N LEU A 382 -23.44 20.45 -14.37
CA LEU A 382 -24.10 19.30 -15.00
C LEU A 382 -23.95 19.38 -16.53
N ALA A 383 -24.30 20.51 -17.11
CA ALA A 383 -24.16 20.72 -18.55
C ALA A 383 -22.70 20.61 -19.03
N LYS A 384 -21.72 21.03 -18.21
CA LYS A 384 -20.28 20.86 -18.51
C LYS A 384 -19.86 19.39 -18.43
N ARG A 385 -20.29 18.65 -17.41
CA ARG A 385 -19.96 17.24 -17.23
C ARG A 385 -20.47 16.40 -18.41
N ILE A 386 -21.74 16.58 -18.76
CA ILE A 386 -22.36 15.97 -19.94
C ILE A 386 -21.67 16.36 -21.23
N LYS A 387 -21.31 17.64 -21.38
CA LYS A 387 -20.55 18.10 -22.55
C LYS A 387 -19.15 17.48 -22.64
N ILE A 388 -18.47 17.23 -21.52
CA ILE A 388 -17.16 16.56 -21.53
C ILE A 388 -17.29 15.10 -21.93
N ARG A 389 -18.36 14.42 -21.48
CA ARG A 389 -18.61 13.01 -21.74
C ARG A 389 -19.08 12.76 -23.17
N TYR A 390 -19.99 13.60 -23.69
CA TYR A 390 -20.70 13.35 -24.94
C TYR A 390 -20.47 14.41 -26.05
N GLY A 391 -19.69 15.48 -25.82
CA GLY A 391 -19.54 16.62 -26.76
C GLY A 391 -18.16 16.75 -27.41
#